data_AF-A0A699WCS3-F1
#
_entry.id   AF-A0A699WCS3-F1
#
_cell.length_a   1.000
_cell.length_b   1.000
_cell.length_c   1.000
_cell.angle_alpha   90.00
_cell.angle_beta   90.00
_cell.angle_gamma   90.00
#
_symmetry.space_group_name_H-M   'P 1'
#
loop_
_entity.id
_entity.type
_entity.pdbx_description
1 polymer ?
#
loop_
_entity_poly.entity_id
_entity_poly.type
_entity_poly.pdbx_seq_one_letter_code
_entity_poly.pdbx_strand_id
1 'polypeptide(L)'
;AKAVGRPVKLMLTRKQMFTSMGHREDQSQTLQLGATADGKLTSLIHTKVSTTSPWDEYAESNSKIIDLLYACPTFEASYEMARANVMTSTFMRAPGEAPGSFALECSMDDLAARLGVDPIEIRLRNHADI
;
A
#
# COMPACT_ATOMS: atom_id res chain seq x y z
N ALA A 1 13.73 -35.72 0.28
CA ALA A 1 14.51 -36.31 -0.83
C ALA A 1 15.91 -36.70 -0.38
N LYS A 2 16.78 -35.76 0.01
CA LYS A 2 18.18 -36.06 0.43
C LYS A 2 18.29 -37.13 1.52
N ALA A 3 17.52 -37.01 2.61
CA ALA A 3 17.55 -37.98 3.71
C ALA A 3 17.10 -39.41 3.34
N VAL A 4 16.29 -39.56 2.28
CA VAL A 4 15.70 -40.85 1.88
C VAL A 4 16.20 -41.36 0.52
N GLY A 5 17.10 -40.63 -0.14
CA GLY A 5 17.67 -40.99 -1.45
C GLY A 5 16.67 -41.15 -2.60
N ARG A 6 15.43 -40.66 -2.47
CA ARG A 6 14.33 -40.89 -3.43
C ARG A 6 13.53 -39.60 -3.69
N PRO A 7 12.83 -39.48 -4.84
CA PRO A 7 11.90 -38.38 -5.10
C PRO A 7 10.80 -38.30 -4.04
N VAL A 8 10.43 -37.08 -3.65
CA VAL A 8 9.38 -36.80 -2.65
C VAL A 8 8.43 -35.74 -3.22
N LYS A 9 7.13 -35.97 -3.08
CA LYS A 9 6.09 -34.98 -3.39
C LYS A 9 5.60 -34.34 -2.10
N LEU A 10 5.54 -33.01 -2.06
CA LEU A 10 4.90 -32.25 -0.99
C LEU A 10 3.63 -31.60 -1.56
N MET A 11 2.51 -31.79 -0.89
CA MET A 11 1.26 -31.10 -1.19
C MET A 11 0.68 -30.59 0.11
N LEU A 12 0.47 -29.28 0.20
CA LEU A 12 -0.18 -28.67 1.36
C LEU A 12 -1.68 -28.93 1.30
N THR A 13 -2.27 -29.20 2.46
CA THR A 13 -3.72 -29.16 2.62
C THR A 13 -4.21 -27.71 2.51
N ARG A 14 -5.50 -27.53 2.19
CA ARG A 14 -6.09 -26.18 2.11
C ARG A 14 -5.89 -25.37 3.39
N LYS A 15 -5.99 -26.00 4.57
CA LYS A 15 -5.78 -25.35 5.87
C LYS A 15 -4.33 -24.87 6.03
N GLN A 16 -3.36 -25.69 5.65
CA GLN A 16 -1.94 -25.34 5.72
C GLN A 16 -1.58 -24.18 4.77
N MET A 17 -2.27 -24.04 3.64
CA MET A 17 -2.00 -22.92 2.73
C MET A 17 -2.18 -21.55 3.39
N PHE A 18 -3.19 -21.39 4.27
CA PHE A 18 -3.44 -20.12 4.95
C PHE A 18 -2.34 -19.70 5.93
N THR A 19 -1.59 -20.66 6.46
CA THR A 19 -0.56 -20.41 7.47
C THR A 19 0.86 -20.60 6.96
N SER A 20 1.06 -21.12 5.75
CA SER A 20 2.39 -21.54 5.27
C SER A 20 2.79 -20.97 3.91
N MET A 21 1.94 -20.15 3.28
CA MET A 21 2.21 -19.55 1.96
C MET A 21 2.20 -18.01 1.95
N GLY A 22 2.24 -17.38 3.14
CA GLY A 22 2.16 -15.94 3.29
C GLY A 22 0.75 -15.37 3.03
N HIS A 23 0.62 -14.06 3.24
CA HIS A 23 -0.61 -13.30 3.02
C HIS A 23 -0.26 -11.90 2.49
N ARG A 24 -1.26 -11.10 2.10
CA ARG A 24 -1.04 -9.68 1.81
C ARG A 24 -0.50 -9.00 3.07
N GLU A 25 0.40 -8.05 2.88
CA GLU A 25 0.90 -7.20 3.95
C GLU A 25 -0.26 -6.52 4.71
N ASP A 26 -0.30 -6.74 6.02
CA ASP A 26 -1.12 -5.95 6.93
C ASP A 26 -0.43 -4.60 7.19
N GLN A 27 -1.18 -3.53 6.97
CA GLN A 27 -0.63 -2.18 6.91
C GLN A 27 -1.60 -1.12 7.42
N SER A 28 -1.05 -0.13 8.11
CA SER A 28 -1.71 1.11 8.47
C SER A 28 -1.09 2.25 7.66
N GLN A 29 -1.91 3.00 6.94
CA GLN A 29 -1.48 4.12 6.11
C GLN A 29 -2.12 5.41 6.63
N THR A 30 -1.30 6.42 6.89
CA THR A 30 -1.72 7.78 7.21
C THR A 30 -1.33 8.70 6.06
N LEU A 31 -2.31 9.36 5.46
CA LEU A 31 -2.08 10.37 4.45
C LEU A 31 -2.47 11.74 4.99
N GLN A 32 -1.63 12.74 4.71
CA GLN A 32 -1.90 14.14 5.00
C GLN A 32 -1.78 14.92 3.70
N LEU A 33 -2.87 15.57 3.29
CA LEU A 33 -2.95 16.32 2.05
C LEU A 33 -3.01 17.81 2.36
N GLY A 34 -2.09 18.58 1.79
CA GLY A 34 -2.16 20.02 1.68
C GLY A 34 -2.76 20.39 0.32
N ALA A 35 -3.76 21.27 0.33
CA ALA A 35 -4.37 21.78 -0.89
C ALA A 35 -4.75 23.26 -0.75
N THR A 36 -4.83 23.95 -1.87
CA THR A 36 -5.40 25.29 -1.97
C THR A 36 -6.93 25.25 -1.86
N ALA A 37 -7.57 26.41 -1.68
CA ALA A 37 -9.03 26.51 -1.61
C ALA A 37 -9.73 26.12 -2.92
N ASP A 38 -9.04 26.26 -4.06
CA ASP A 38 -9.47 25.78 -5.38
C ASP A 38 -9.18 24.29 -5.62
N GLY A 39 -8.65 23.57 -4.62
CA GLY A 39 -8.49 22.12 -4.66
C GLY A 39 -7.25 21.63 -5.38
N LYS A 40 -6.22 22.47 -5.56
CA LYS A 40 -4.92 22.06 -6.10
C LYS A 40 -4.01 21.54 -4.98
N LEU A 41 -3.46 20.35 -5.14
CA LEU A 41 -2.53 19.75 -4.20
C LEU A 41 -1.22 20.55 -4.14
N THR A 42 -0.78 20.83 -2.91
CA THR A 42 0.47 21.54 -2.63
C THR A 42 1.47 20.66 -1.90
N SER A 43 0.98 19.74 -1.07
CA SER A 43 1.80 18.76 -0.38
C SER A 43 1.05 17.45 -0.13
N LEU A 44 1.80 16.35 -0.10
CA LEU A 44 1.29 15.06 0.32
C LEU A 44 2.35 14.35 1.18
N ILE A 45 1.97 13.97 2.38
CA ILE A 45 2.80 13.18 3.30
C ILE A 45 2.12 11.83 3.47
N HIS A 46 2.86 10.76 3.19
CA HIS A 46 2.40 9.39 3.37
C HIS A 46 3.28 8.66 4.38
N THR A 47 2.69 8.23 5.49
CA THR A 47 3.34 7.37 6.48
C THR A 47 2.67 6.01 6.49
N LYS A 48 3.44 4.95 6.27
CA LYS A 48 2.97 3.57 6.36
C LYS A 48 3.68 2.81 7.47
N VAL A 49 2.91 2.10 8.28
CA VAL A 49 3.41 1.07 9.20
C VAL A 49 3.00 -0.29 8.68
N SER A 50 3.97 -1.20 8.59
CA SER A 50 3.81 -2.54 8.01
C SER A 50 4.13 -3.61 9.04
N THR A 51 3.32 -4.66 9.11
CA THR A 51 3.62 -5.81 9.98
C THR A 51 4.51 -6.81 9.24
N THR A 52 5.65 -7.19 9.83
CA THR A 52 6.56 -8.24 9.33
C THR A 52 6.80 -9.35 10.35
N SER A 53 7.35 -10.48 9.91
CA SER A 53 7.65 -11.63 10.78
C SER A 53 8.94 -11.44 11.59
N PRO A 54 9.24 -12.33 12.56
CA PRO A 54 10.51 -12.29 13.29
C PRO A 54 11.71 -12.77 12.49
N TRP A 55 11.50 -13.39 11.33
CA TRP A 55 12.54 -14.10 10.59
C TRP A 55 12.90 -13.46 9.24
N ASP A 56 12.07 -12.54 8.74
CA ASP A 56 12.28 -11.87 7.45
C ASP A 56 11.69 -10.46 7.48
N GLU A 57 12.15 -9.61 6.56
CA GLU A 57 11.71 -8.23 6.40
C GLU A 57 11.02 -8.07 5.05
N TYR A 58 9.70 -7.90 5.10
CA TYR A 58 8.89 -7.65 3.91
C TYR A 58 8.00 -6.44 4.13
N ALA A 59 8.04 -5.49 3.19
CA ALA A 59 7.09 -4.40 3.11
C ALA A 59 6.78 -4.05 1.65
N GLU A 60 5.53 -3.73 1.32
CA GLU A 60 5.14 -3.29 -0.03
C GLU A 60 5.47 -1.80 -0.24
N SER A 61 5.65 -1.38 -1.48
CA SER A 61 5.83 0.04 -1.82
C SER A 61 4.50 0.63 -2.28
N ASN A 62 3.88 1.44 -1.43
CA ASN A 62 2.54 1.99 -1.65
C ASN A 62 2.54 3.38 -2.29
N SER A 63 3.64 4.10 -2.20
CA SER A 63 3.78 5.50 -2.61
C SER A 63 3.82 5.71 -4.11
N LYS A 64 4.25 4.71 -4.88
CA LYS A 64 4.49 4.88 -6.32
C LYS A 64 3.23 5.27 -7.08
N ILE A 65 2.08 4.78 -6.62
CA ILE A 65 0.79 5.08 -7.25
C ILE A 65 0.36 6.54 -7.05
N ILE A 66 0.89 7.21 -6.02
CA ILE A 66 0.55 8.61 -5.71
C ILE A 66 1.11 9.52 -6.80
N ASP A 67 2.41 9.40 -7.04
CA ASP A 67 3.11 10.18 -8.07
C ASP A 67 2.54 9.87 -9.46
N LEU A 68 2.18 8.61 -9.72
CA LEU A 68 1.60 8.18 -11.00
C LEU A 68 0.24 8.85 -11.31
N LEU A 69 -0.59 9.09 -10.28
CA LEU A 69 -1.96 9.54 -10.47
C LEU A 69 -2.11 11.05 -10.34
N TYR A 70 -1.42 11.67 -9.37
CA TYR A 70 -1.64 13.08 -9.04
C TYR A 70 -0.37 13.92 -9.02
N ALA A 71 -0.41 15.02 -9.76
CA ALA A 71 0.59 16.08 -9.74
C ALA A 71 0.60 16.76 -8.37
N CYS A 72 1.64 16.51 -7.58
CA CYS A 72 1.87 17.17 -6.30
C CYS A 72 3.33 17.68 -6.26
N PRO A 73 3.55 19.00 -6.06
CA PRO A 73 4.90 19.56 -6.14
C PRO A 73 5.79 19.15 -4.96
N THR A 74 5.21 18.72 -3.84
CA THR A 74 5.96 18.29 -2.65
C THR A 74 5.39 16.97 -2.13
N PHE A 75 6.18 15.92 -2.20
CA PHE A 75 5.77 14.59 -1.74
C PHE A 75 6.82 13.98 -0.82
N GLU A 76 6.36 13.45 0.32
CA GLU A 76 7.19 12.67 1.23
C GLU A 76 6.50 11.34 1.55
N ALA A 77 7.31 10.28 1.59
CA ALA A 77 6.85 8.96 2.00
C ALA A 77 7.80 8.33 3.02
N SER A 78 7.23 7.84 4.12
CA SER A 78 7.94 7.13 5.18
C SER A 78 7.33 5.75 5.40
N TYR A 79 8.20 4.77 5.63
CA TYR A 79 7.85 3.37 5.79
C TYR A 79 8.49 2.83 7.06
N GLU A 80 7.65 2.34 7.96
CA GLU A 80 8.05 1.70 9.20
C GLU A 80 7.62 0.25 9.21
N MET A 81 8.43 -0.60 9.85
CA MET A 81 8.13 -2.03 10.00
C MET A 81 8.02 -2.39 11.48
N ALA A 82 6.89 -2.98 11.84
CA ALA A 82 6.65 -3.58 13.15
C ALA A 82 6.82 -5.10 13.05
N ARG A 83 7.77 -5.65 13.80
CA ARG A 83 7.93 -7.12 13.90
C ARG A 83 6.86 -7.69 14.81
N ALA A 84 6.14 -8.72 14.33
CA ALA A 84 5.11 -9.41 15.07
C ALA A 84 5.24 -10.94 14.92
N ASN A 85 4.58 -11.70 15.80
CA ASN A 85 4.55 -13.17 15.76
C ASN A 85 3.56 -13.68 14.70
N VAL A 86 3.78 -13.28 13.44
CA VAL A 86 3.01 -13.67 12.26
C VAL A 86 3.97 -14.21 11.19
N MET A 87 3.42 -14.86 10.15
CA MET A 87 4.23 -15.29 9.01
C MET A 87 4.63 -14.10 8.13
N THR A 88 5.74 -14.23 7.41
CA THR A 88 6.15 -13.19 6.46
C THR A 88 5.08 -13.04 5.38
N SER A 89 4.66 -11.80 5.17
CA SER A 89 3.77 -11.42 4.07
C SER A 89 4.43 -11.70 2.71
N THR A 90 3.64 -11.73 1.65
CA THR A 90 4.15 -11.99 0.29
C THR A 90 3.32 -11.26 -0.76
N PHE A 91 3.82 -11.26 -1.99
CA PHE A 91 3.21 -10.58 -3.11
C PHE A 91 1.78 -11.08 -3.35
N MET A 92 0.84 -10.14 -3.41
CA MET A 92 -0.51 -10.37 -3.94
C MET A 92 -0.78 -9.42 -5.10
N ARG A 93 -1.81 -9.70 -5.90
CA ARG A 93 -2.13 -8.93 -7.13
C ARG A 93 -2.13 -7.41 -6.88
N ALA A 94 -1.31 -6.68 -7.64
CA ALA A 94 -0.99 -5.25 -7.45
C ALA A 94 -0.36 -4.98 -6.07
N PRO A 95 0.88 -5.45 -5.84
CA PRO A 95 1.57 -5.37 -4.55
C PRO A 95 1.94 -3.92 -4.22
N GLY A 96 1.37 -3.38 -3.15
CA GLY A 96 1.52 -1.97 -2.79
C GLY A 96 0.58 -1.03 -3.55
N GLU A 97 0.39 -1.17 -4.86
CA GLU A 97 -0.48 -0.24 -5.60
C GLU A 97 -1.96 -0.40 -5.24
N ALA A 98 -2.45 -1.62 -5.02
CA ALA A 98 -3.85 -1.83 -4.61
C ALA A 98 -4.17 -1.18 -3.24
N PRO A 99 -3.42 -1.48 -2.16
CA PRO A 99 -3.66 -0.81 -0.88
C PRO A 99 -3.28 0.68 -0.89
N GLY A 100 -2.28 1.09 -1.65
CA GLY A 100 -1.88 2.50 -1.79
C GLY A 100 -2.93 3.36 -2.50
N SER A 101 -3.47 2.88 -3.62
CA SER A 101 -4.53 3.58 -4.36
C SER A 101 -5.80 3.71 -3.52
N PHE A 102 -6.18 2.67 -2.77
CA PHE A 102 -7.32 2.76 -1.87
C PHE A 102 -7.16 3.90 -0.85
N ALA A 103 -6.01 3.97 -0.16
CA ALA A 103 -5.77 5.00 0.85
C ALA A 103 -5.72 6.42 0.24
N LEU A 104 -5.08 6.56 -0.93
CA LEU A 104 -5.02 7.81 -1.68
C LEU A 104 -6.40 8.29 -2.14
N GLU A 105 -7.18 7.43 -2.78
CA GLU A 105 -8.48 7.79 -3.36
C GLU A 105 -9.50 8.15 -2.28
N CYS A 106 -9.51 7.43 -1.15
CA CYS A 106 -10.32 7.82 0.00
C CYS A 106 -9.92 9.21 0.53
N SER A 107 -8.61 9.52 0.56
CA SER A 107 -8.13 10.84 1.00
C SER A 107 -8.52 11.95 0.02
N MET A 108 -8.55 11.67 -1.27
CA MET A 108 -9.02 12.60 -2.30
C MET A 108 -10.52 12.86 -2.20
N ASP A 109 -11.34 11.85 -1.89
CA ASP A 109 -12.77 12.02 -1.63
C ASP A 109 -13.03 12.86 -0.38
N ASP A 110 -12.29 12.61 0.70
CA ASP A 110 -12.36 13.41 1.93
C ASP A 110 -11.98 14.88 1.66
N LEU A 111 -10.95 15.12 0.84
CA LEU A 111 -10.55 16.47 0.44
C LEU A 111 -11.64 17.17 -0.38
N ALA A 112 -12.24 16.47 -1.35
CA ALA A 112 -13.34 16.97 -2.17
C ALA A 112 -14.52 17.41 -1.29
N ALA A 113 -14.91 16.55 -0.35
CA ALA A 113 -16.00 16.81 0.59
C ALA A 113 -15.72 18.03 1.47
N ARG A 114 -14.48 18.19 1.98
CA ARG A 114 -14.09 19.34 2.81
C ARG A 114 -14.09 20.67 2.06
N LEU A 115 -13.72 20.65 0.77
CA LEU A 115 -13.68 21.85 -0.06
C LEU A 115 -15.01 22.12 -0.78
N GLY A 116 -15.96 21.20 -0.74
CA GLY A 116 -17.22 21.30 -1.48
C GLY A 116 -17.03 21.24 -3.01
N VAL A 117 -15.98 20.54 -3.46
CA VAL A 117 -15.66 20.36 -4.88
C VAL A 117 -16.17 19.00 -5.34
N ASP A 118 -16.60 18.90 -6.59
CA ASP A 118 -16.97 17.61 -7.18
C ASP A 118 -15.78 16.62 -7.14
N PRO A 119 -15.98 15.36 -6.70
CA PRO A 119 -14.88 14.39 -6.58
C PRO A 119 -14.19 14.06 -7.91
N ILE A 120 -14.86 14.17 -9.06
CA ILE A 120 -14.22 13.95 -10.36
C ILE A 120 -13.37 15.18 -10.71
N GLU A 121 -13.92 16.36 -10.52
CA GLU A 121 -13.26 17.63 -10.81
C GLU A 121 -11.95 17.80 -10.02
N ILE A 122 -11.93 17.46 -8.72
CA ILE A 122 -10.69 17.57 -7.93
C ILE A 122 -9.59 16.64 -8.45
N ARG A 123 -9.95 15.47 -8.99
CA ARG A 123 -9.00 14.51 -9.57
C ARG A 123 -8.44 15.04 -10.88
N LEU A 124 -9.30 15.60 -11.74
CA LEU A 124 -8.89 16.20 -13.00
C LEU A 124 -7.94 17.40 -12.78
N ARG A 125 -8.22 18.26 -11.80
CA ARG A 125 -7.35 19.40 -11.44
C ARG A 125 -5.94 18.98 -11.03
N ASN A 126 -5.82 17.79 -10.46
CA ASN A 126 -4.56 17.27 -9.92
C ASN A 126 -3.99 16.15 -10.77
N HIS A 127 -4.52 15.84 -11.95
CA HIS A 127 -4.00 14.73 -12.77
C HIS A 127 -2.51 14.93 -13.06
N ALA A 128 -1.71 13.88 -12.89
CA ALA A 128 -0.32 13.86 -13.32
C ALA A 128 -0.21 13.65 -14.84
N ASP A 129 0.32 14.62 -15.60
CA ASP A 129 0.53 14.52 -17.06
C ASP A 129 1.78 13.68 -17.43
N ILE A 130 2.04 12.60 -16.70
CA ILE A 130 3.26 11.77 -16.85
C ILE A 130 3.35 11.12 -18.23
#